data_AF-A0A956VRN2-F1
#
_entry.id   AF-A0A956VRN2-F1
#
_cell.length_a   1.000
_cell.length_b   1.000
_cell.length_c   1.000
_cell.angle_alpha   90.00
_cell.angle_beta   90.00
_cell.angle_gamma   90.00
#
_symmetry.space_group_name_H-M   'P 1'
#
loop_
_entity.id
_entity.type
_entity.pdbx_description
1 polymer ?
#
loop_
_entity_poly.entity_id
_entity_poly.type
_entity_poly.pdbx_seq_one_letter_code
_entity_poly.pdbx_strand_id
1 'polypeptide(L)'
;DFNEINAILAELLDDVQDRLGTISPWMRILDWVGGRQDEAIVNFSLRRAREAAWDVATRYVPLDADARLGAEADLDARIARFARVVLKPGRIISMAAVPIRVRERASVAEVIEALGVPAR
;
A
#
# COMPACT_ATOMS: atom_id res chain seq x y z
N ASP A 1 9.17 -17.64 -9.63
CA ASP A 1 9.27 -16.62 -10.71
C ASP A 1 8.65 -15.28 -10.24
N PHE A 2 8.44 -14.29 -11.12
CA PHE A 2 7.77 -13.01 -10.76
C PHE A 2 6.38 -13.22 -10.13
N ASN A 3 5.62 -14.20 -10.61
CA ASN A 3 4.29 -14.53 -10.09
C ASN A 3 4.36 -15.22 -8.74
N GLU A 4 5.33 -16.10 -8.52
CA GLU A 4 5.57 -16.74 -7.22
C GLU A 4 5.85 -15.72 -6.10
N ILE A 5 6.59 -14.65 -6.40
CA ILE A 5 6.80 -13.55 -5.44
C ILE A 5 5.48 -12.83 -5.13
N ASN A 6 4.57 -12.68 -6.11
CA ASN A 6 3.25 -12.09 -5.85
C ASN A 6 2.44 -12.97 -4.89
N ALA A 7 2.53 -14.30 -5.01
CA ALA A 7 1.85 -15.22 -4.12
C ALA A 7 2.39 -15.13 -2.68
N ILE A 8 3.71 -15.10 -2.51
CA ILE A 8 4.35 -14.92 -1.19
C ILE A 8 3.94 -13.58 -0.56
N LEU A 9 3.92 -12.50 -1.35
CA LEU A 9 3.54 -11.18 -0.86
C LEU A 9 2.05 -11.11 -0.45
N ALA A 10 1.18 -11.84 -1.13
CA ALA A 10 -0.22 -11.94 -0.76
C ALA A 10 -0.37 -12.67 0.59
N GLU A 11 0.34 -13.79 0.79
CA GLU A 11 0.34 -14.53 2.05
C GLU A 11 0.86 -13.66 3.22
N LEU A 12 1.94 -12.89 3.01
CA LEU A 12 2.46 -11.97 4.03
C LEU A 12 1.49 -10.83 4.36
N LEU A 13 0.66 -10.42 3.40
CA LEU A 13 -0.31 -9.37 3.61
C LEU A 13 -1.45 -9.85 4.52
N ASP A 14 -1.85 -11.11 4.40
CA ASP A 14 -2.85 -11.73 5.28
C ASP A 14 -2.35 -11.74 6.73
N ASP A 15 -1.10 -12.16 6.95
CA ASP A 15 -0.44 -12.11 8.28
C ASP A 15 -0.38 -10.70 8.89
N VAL A 16 -0.12 -9.67 8.05
CA VAL A 16 -0.09 -8.27 8.49
C VAL A 16 -1.49 -7.79 8.89
N GLN A 17 -2.51 -8.16 8.12
CA GLN A 17 -3.91 -7.80 8.41
C GLN A 17 -4.39 -8.44 9.71
N ASP A 18 -4.08 -9.72 9.94
CA ASP A 18 -4.39 -10.43 11.18
C ASP A 18 -3.81 -9.72 12.40
N ARG A 19 -2.53 -9.33 12.32
CA ARG A 19 -1.86 -8.59 13.40
C ARG A 19 -2.50 -7.23 13.64
N LEU A 20 -2.82 -6.49 12.59
CA LEU A 20 -3.52 -5.20 12.73
C LEU A 20 -4.93 -5.35 13.32
N GLY A 21 -5.63 -6.44 13.00
CA GLY A 21 -6.95 -6.77 13.56
C GLY A 21 -6.94 -6.97 15.09
N THR A 22 -5.80 -7.34 15.68
CA THR A 22 -5.68 -7.51 17.14
C THR A 22 -5.68 -6.20 17.91
N ILE A 23 -5.22 -5.11 17.28
CA ILE A 23 -5.03 -3.80 17.93
C ILE A 23 -5.98 -2.72 17.41
N SER A 24 -6.54 -2.89 16.21
CA SER A 24 -7.52 -1.98 15.62
C SER A 24 -8.91 -2.63 15.53
N PRO A 25 -9.88 -2.15 16.33
CA PRO A 25 -11.26 -2.61 16.25
C PRO A 25 -11.92 -2.36 14.88
N TRP A 26 -11.46 -1.35 14.13
CA TRP A 26 -12.00 -1.03 12.80
C TRP A 26 -11.37 -1.85 11.70
N MET A 27 -10.06 -2.18 11.76
CA MET A 27 -9.46 -3.15 10.84
C MET A 27 -10.17 -4.50 10.97
N ARG A 28 -10.53 -4.89 12.19
CA ARG A 28 -11.33 -6.09 12.44
C ARG A 28 -12.77 -6.00 11.90
N ILE A 29 -13.35 -4.80 11.82
CA ILE A 29 -14.68 -4.59 11.22
C ILE A 29 -14.59 -4.52 9.70
N LEU A 30 -13.56 -3.88 9.14
CA LEU A 30 -13.27 -3.89 7.71
C LEU A 30 -13.07 -5.32 7.22
N ASP A 31 -12.25 -6.10 7.91
CA ASP A 31 -12.08 -7.53 7.61
C ASP A 31 -13.40 -8.32 7.71
N TRP A 32 -14.23 -8.07 8.72
CA TRP A 32 -15.53 -8.74 8.85
C TRP A 32 -16.57 -8.32 7.78
N VAL A 33 -16.56 -7.05 7.36
CA VAL A 33 -17.53 -6.49 6.39
C VAL A 33 -17.06 -6.70 4.94
N GLY A 34 -15.77 -6.56 4.70
CA GLY A 34 -15.12 -6.68 3.39
C GLY A 34 -14.66 -8.11 3.07
N GLY A 35 -14.30 -8.91 4.08
CA GLY A 35 -13.80 -10.28 3.94
C GLY A 35 -12.81 -10.40 2.77
N ARG A 36 -13.01 -11.44 1.94
CA ARG A 36 -12.21 -11.69 0.73
C ARG A 36 -12.14 -10.51 -0.27
N GLN A 37 -13.03 -9.52 -0.19
CA GLN A 37 -12.99 -8.37 -1.11
C GLN A 37 -11.91 -7.36 -0.74
N ASP A 38 -11.67 -7.12 0.54
CA ASP A 38 -10.64 -6.18 0.99
C ASP A 38 -9.24 -6.76 0.69
N GLU A 39 -9.03 -8.03 1.00
CA GLU A 39 -7.85 -8.80 0.57
C GLU A 39 -7.67 -8.74 -0.95
N ALA A 40 -8.74 -8.94 -1.72
CA ALA A 40 -8.67 -8.88 -3.18
C ALA A 40 -8.30 -7.48 -3.69
N ILE A 41 -8.75 -6.40 -3.04
CA ILE A 41 -8.43 -5.02 -3.41
C ILE A 41 -6.96 -4.71 -3.11
N VAL A 42 -6.46 -5.11 -1.94
CA VAL A 42 -5.05 -4.85 -1.57
C VAL A 42 -4.11 -5.71 -2.42
N ASN A 43 -4.42 -6.99 -2.61
CA ASN A 43 -3.65 -7.89 -3.50
C ASN A 43 -3.67 -7.40 -4.95
N PHE A 44 -4.81 -6.93 -5.45
CA PHE A 44 -4.90 -6.30 -6.75
C PHE A 44 -3.99 -5.07 -6.84
N SER A 45 -4.06 -4.18 -5.85
CA SER A 45 -3.25 -2.96 -5.82
C SER A 45 -1.75 -3.26 -5.79
N LEU A 46 -1.33 -4.24 -5.00
CA LEU A 46 0.06 -4.67 -4.91
C LEU A 46 0.56 -5.28 -6.22
N ARG A 47 -0.25 -6.14 -6.86
CA ARG A 47 0.07 -6.70 -8.18
C ARG A 47 0.25 -5.61 -9.23
N ARG A 48 -0.68 -4.64 -9.28
CA ARG A 48 -0.60 -3.49 -10.21
C ARG A 48 0.63 -2.63 -9.96
N ALA A 49 1.01 -2.41 -8.70
CA ALA A 49 2.23 -1.66 -8.35
C ALA A 49 3.49 -2.39 -8.82
N ARG A 50 3.55 -3.72 -8.66
CA ARG A 50 4.68 -4.54 -9.13
C ARG A 50 4.78 -4.62 -10.63
N GLU A 51 3.66 -4.77 -11.34
CA GLU A 51 3.60 -4.67 -12.80
C GLU A 51 4.16 -3.34 -13.29
N ALA A 52 3.75 -2.22 -12.67
CA ALA A 52 4.26 -0.90 -13.01
C ALA A 52 5.76 -0.76 -12.75
N ALA A 53 6.26 -1.29 -11.62
CA ALA A 53 7.69 -1.30 -11.32
C ALA A 53 8.50 -2.13 -12.33
N TRP A 54 7.97 -3.28 -12.75
CA TRP A 54 8.59 -4.14 -13.77
C TRP A 54 8.61 -3.47 -15.15
N ASP A 55 7.51 -2.82 -15.56
CA ASP A 55 7.43 -2.05 -16.80
C ASP A 55 8.43 -0.89 -16.81
N VAL A 56 8.58 -0.17 -15.70
CA VAL A 56 9.61 0.87 -15.55
C VAL A 56 11.00 0.26 -15.69
N ALA A 57 11.32 -0.78 -14.93
CA ALA A 57 12.64 -1.41 -14.95
C ALA A 57 13.01 -1.88 -16.36
N THR A 58 12.12 -2.61 -17.02
CA THR A 58 12.35 -3.15 -18.38
C THR A 58 12.44 -2.04 -19.44
N ARG A 59 11.66 -0.96 -19.33
CA ARG A 59 11.76 0.21 -20.21
C ARG A 59 13.10 0.93 -20.06
N TYR A 60 13.72 0.89 -18.88
CA TYR A 60 14.94 1.64 -18.59
C TYR A 60 16.22 0.90 -18.99
N VAL A 61 16.19 -0.44 -19.04
CA VAL A 61 17.36 -1.27 -19.43
C VAL A 61 18.03 -0.81 -20.74
N PRO A 62 17.30 -0.53 -21.85
CA PRO A 62 17.94 -0.17 -23.11
C PRO A 62 18.30 1.32 -23.25
N LEU A 63 17.99 2.18 -22.27
CA LEU A 63 18.19 3.62 -22.38
C LEU A 63 19.65 4.01 -22.14
N ASP A 64 20.14 5.00 -22.91
CA ASP A 64 21.37 5.70 -22.59
C ASP A 64 21.18 6.70 -21.43
N ALA A 65 22.27 7.35 -21.00
CA ALA A 65 22.24 8.22 -19.84
C ALA A 65 21.30 9.42 -19.99
N ASP A 66 21.27 10.05 -21.18
CA ASP A 66 20.45 11.23 -21.44
C ASP A 66 18.97 10.87 -21.55
N ALA A 67 18.64 9.79 -22.25
CA ALA A 67 17.28 9.28 -22.34
C ALA A 67 16.76 8.81 -20.97
N ARG A 68 17.63 8.24 -20.13
CA ARG A 68 17.26 7.80 -18.78
C ARG A 68 16.94 8.97 -17.85
N LEU A 69 17.70 10.06 -17.90
CA LEU A 69 17.39 11.28 -17.13
C LEU A 69 16.00 11.85 -17.49
N GLY A 70 15.67 11.87 -18.79
CA GLY A 70 14.34 12.29 -19.24
C GLY A 70 13.22 11.36 -18.74
N ALA A 71 13.45 10.05 -18.75
CA ALA A 71 12.50 9.07 -18.25
C ALA A 71 12.29 9.18 -16.73
N GLU A 72 13.37 9.35 -15.96
CA GLU A 72 13.33 9.57 -14.50
C GLU A 72 12.49 10.80 -14.15
N ALA A 73 12.67 11.92 -14.84
CA ALA A 73 11.87 13.11 -14.62
C ALA A 73 10.36 12.92 -14.91
N ASP A 74 10.00 12.16 -15.96
CA ASP A 74 8.59 11.82 -16.24
C ASP A 74 8.01 10.93 -15.14
N LEU A 75 8.76 9.90 -14.72
CA LEU A 75 8.34 8.98 -13.67
C LEU A 75 8.10 9.74 -12.36
N ASP A 76 9.03 10.62 -11.97
CA ASP A 76 8.90 11.46 -10.77
C ASP A 76 7.66 12.35 -10.84
N ALA A 77 7.42 12.99 -11.99
CA ALA A 77 6.24 13.83 -12.18
C ALA A 77 4.93 13.02 -12.07
N ARG A 78 4.91 11.79 -12.58
CA ARG A 78 3.76 10.87 -12.49
C ARG A 78 3.53 10.41 -11.05
N ILE A 79 4.59 10.00 -10.35
CA ILE A 79 4.52 9.57 -8.94
C ILE A 79 4.08 10.75 -8.07
N ALA A 80 4.62 11.95 -8.28
CA ALA A 80 4.24 13.15 -7.52
C ALA A 80 2.77 13.54 -7.73
N ARG A 81 2.21 13.35 -8.93
CA ARG A 81 0.77 13.53 -9.18
C ARG A 81 -0.07 12.53 -8.38
N PHE A 82 0.33 11.26 -8.40
CA PHE A 82 -0.36 10.21 -7.65
C PHE A 82 -0.27 10.44 -6.14
N ALA A 83 0.93 10.74 -5.62
CA ALA A 83 1.17 10.99 -4.20
C ALA A 83 0.34 12.15 -3.65
N ARG A 84 0.07 13.19 -4.45
CA ARG A 84 -0.83 14.27 -4.03
C ARG A 84 -2.24 13.81 -3.70
N VAL A 85 -2.77 12.82 -4.43
CA VAL A 85 -4.10 12.24 -4.17
C VAL A 85 -4.08 11.44 -2.87
N VAL A 86 -3.00 10.68 -2.63
CA VAL A 86 -2.81 9.90 -1.40
C VAL A 86 -2.67 10.80 -0.17
N LEU A 87 -1.88 11.88 -0.26
CA LEU A 87 -1.60 12.80 0.84
C LEU A 87 -2.77 13.76 1.14
N LYS A 88 -3.56 14.10 0.13
CA LYS A 88 -4.73 14.97 0.26
C LYS A 88 -5.97 14.23 -0.24
N PRO A 89 -6.41 13.18 0.49
CA PRO A 89 -7.65 12.51 0.16
C PRO A 89 -8.75 13.56 0.26
N GLY A 90 -9.51 13.74 -0.83
CA GLY A 90 -10.53 14.80 -0.92
C GLY A 90 -11.50 14.80 0.26
N ARG A 91 -12.29 15.87 0.41
CA ARG A 91 -13.12 16.10 1.60
C ARG A 91 -14.01 14.90 1.96
N ILE A 92 -14.54 14.20 0.96
CA ILE A 92 -15.40 13.02 1.14
C ILE A 92 -14.66 11.89 1.86
N ILE A 93 -13.49 11.49 1.37
CA ILE A 93 -12.67 10.43 1.97
C ILE A 93 -12.20 10.85 3.37
N SER A 94 -11.77 12.10 3.51
CA SER A 94 -11.36 12.65 4.81
C SER A 94 -12.48 12.60 5.84
N MET A 95 -13.73 12.87 5.45
CA MET A 95 -14.90 12.79 6.34
C MET A 95 -15.28 11.34 6.65
N ALA A 96 -15.20 10.44 5.67
CA ALA A 96 -15.43 9.01 5.87
C ALA A 96 -14.43 8.37 6.86
N ALA A 97 -13.20 8.92 6.97
CA ALA A 97 -12.17 8.44 7.89
C ALA A 97 -12.34 8.92 9.34
N VAL A 98 -13.17 9.93 9.62
CA VAL A 98 -13.39 10.44 10.98
C VAL A 98 -13.91 9.38 11.97
N PRO A 99 -14.96 8.59 11.66
CA PRO A 99 -15.43 7.54 12.57
C PRO A 99 -14.38 6.45 12.84
N ILE A 100 -13.50 6.19 11.86
CA ILE A 100 -12.35 5.30 12.04
C ILE A 100 -11.39 5.90 13.05
N ARG A 101 -10.95 7.15 12.83
CA ARG A 101 -9.97 7.86 13.67
C ARG A 101 -10.40 8.07 15.12
N VAL A 102 -11.70 8.24 15.38
CA VAL A 102 -12.22 8.43 16.75
C VAL A 102 -12.18 7.13 17.57
N ARG A 103 -12.15 5.98 16.90
CA ARG A 103 -12.33 4.66 17.52
C ARG A 103 -11.05 3.80 17.46
N GLU A 104 -10.16 4.10 16.52
CA GLU A 104 -8.74 3.76 16.58
C GLU A 104 -8.13 4.43 17.83
N ARG A 105 -7.66 3.61 18.78
CA ARG A 105 -7.01 4.09 20.02
C ARG A 105 -5.52 3.78 20.08
N ALA A 106 -5.05 2.86 19.23
CA ALA A 106 -3.65 2.51 19.14
C ALA A 106 -2.85 3.67 18.53
N SER A 107 -1.76 4.04 19.17
CA SER A 107 -0.75 4.92 18.62
C SER A 107 0.00 4.25 17.46
N VAL A 108 0.65 5.06 16.62
CA VAL A 108 1.48 4.54 15.53
C VAL A 108 2.58 3.60 16.05
N ALA A 109 3.11 3.87 17.25
CA ALA A 109 4.13 3.02 17.87
C ALA A 109 3.57 1.64 18.24
N GLU A 110 2.38 1.59 18.87
CA GLU A 110 1.68 0.33 19.19
C GLU A 110 1.34 -0.46 17.91
N VAL A 111 0.99 0.24 16.83
CA VAL A 111 0.76 -0.38 15.51
C VAL A 111 2.02 -1.03 14.97
N ILE A 112 3.15 -0.33 15.00
CA ILE A 112 4.45 -0.84 14.53
C ILE A 112 4.90 -2.04 15.39
N GLU A 113 4.72 -1.96 16.71
CA GLU A 113 5.04 -3.06 17.63
C GLU A 113 4.18 -4.30 17.37
N ALA A 114 2.88 -4.15 17.15
CA ALA A 114 1.99 -5.26 16.83
C ALA A 114 2.35 -5.98 15.52
N LEU A 115 2.94 -5.26 14.57
CA LEU A 115 3.47 -5.84 13.34
C LEU A 115 4.76 -6.64 13.56
N GLY A 116 5.34 -6.60 14.76
CA GLY A 116 6.60 -7.28 15.09
C GLY A 116 7.84 -6.53 14.57
N VAL A 117 7.69 -5.26 14.21
CA VAL A 117 8.81 -4.38 13.87
C VAL A 117 9.24 -3.67 15.16
N PRO A 118 10.44 -3.91 15.71
CA PRO A 118 10.85 -3.27 16.94
C PRO A 118 10.88 -1.74 16.76
N ALA A 119 10.18 -1.02 17.63
CA ALA A 119 10.25 0.44 17.69
C ALA A 119 11.70 0.85 17.98
N ARG A 120 12.31 1.63 17.08
CA ARG A 120 13.63 2.22 17.28
C ARG A 120 13.52 3.54 18.02
#